data_AF-A0A7K2MLH0-F1
#
_entry.id   AF-A0A7K2MLH0-F1
#
_cell.length_a   1.000
_cell.length_b   1.000
_cell.length_c   1.000
_cell.angle_alpha   90.00
_cell.angle_beta   90.00
_cell.angle_gamma   90.00
#
_symmetry.space_group_name_H-M   'P 1'
#
loop_
_entity.id
_entity.type
_entity.pdbx_description
1 polymer ?
#
loop_
_entity_poly.entity_id
_entity_poly.type
_entity_poly.pdbx_seq_one_letter_code
_entity_poly.pdbx_strand_id
1 'polypeptide(L)' 'TGLVESYQQAGLVREDIPADHMARTLIGAVQGFIAQQALFGMVDVEVLRNGLRGIMSMGATASAASAERAS' A
#
# COMPACT_ATOMS: atom_id res chain seq x y z
N THR A 1 12.77 -6.24 -7.80
CA THR A 1 11.45 -6.84 -7.48
C THR A 1 11.52 -8.08 -6.63
N GLY A 2 12.69 -8.75 -6.49
CA GLY A 2 12.86 -10.00 -5.73
C GLY A 2 12.26 -10.05 -4.32
N LEU A 3 12.22 -8.94 -3.57
CA LEU A 3 11.54 -8.92 -2.27
C LEU A 3 10.02 -9.10 -2.41
N VAL A 4 9.39 -8.37 -3.32
CA VAL A 4 7.94 -8.48 -3.58
C VAL A 4 7.60 -9.87 -4.11
N GLU A 5 8.43 -10.40 -5.00
CA GLU A 5 8.28 -11.78 -5.52
C GLU A 5 8.36 -12.81 -4.39
N SER A 6 9.28 -12.64 -3.43
CA SER A 6 9.36 -13.54 -2.27
C SER A 6 8.11 -13.48 -1.38
N TYR A 7 7.50 -12.29 -1.23
CA TYR A 7 6.26 -12.13 -0.49
C TYR A 7 5.05 -12.71 -1.23
N GLN A 8 5.04 -12.64 -2.57
CA GLN A 8 4.03 -13.31 -3.39
C GLN A 8 4.12 -14.83 -3.23
N GLN A 9 5.33 -15.39 -3.35
CA GLN A 9 5.57 -16.82 -3.17
C GLN A 9 5.19 -17.32 -1.76
N ALA A 10 5.32 -16.46 -0.75
CA ALA A 10 4.91 -16.74 0.62
C ALA A 10 3.40 -16.54 0.88
N GLY A 11 2.62 -16.12 -0.12
CA GLY A 11 1.19 -15.81 0.02
C GLY A 11 0.89 -14.58 0.89
N LEU A 12 1.91 -13.75 1.16
CA LEU A 12 1.78 -12.55 2.00
C LEU A 12 1.20 -11.35 1.24
N VAL A 13 1.32 -11.35 -0.09
CA VAL A 13 0.74 -10.35 -0.97
C VAL A 13 0.11 -11.02 -2.19
N ARG A 14 -0.85 -10.33 -2.81
CA ARG A 14 -1.55 -10.74 -4.03
C ARG A 14 -0.57 -11.12 -5.14
N GLU A 15 -0.68 -12.35 -5.64
CA GLU A 15 0.17 -12.91 -6.71
C GLU A 15 -0.34 -12.59 -8.12
N ASP A 16 -1.61 -12.16 -8.26
CA ASP A 16 -2.23 -11.76 -9.53
C ASP A 16 -1.71 -10.42 -10.07
N ILE A 17 -0.94 -9.68 -9.28
CA ILE A 17 -0.39 -8.38 -9.66
C ILE A 17 1.11 -8.51 -9.92
N PRO A 18 1.64 -8.03 -11.07
CA PRO A 18 3.09 -8.07 -11.32
C PRO A 18 3.90 -7.36 -10.24
N ALA A 19 4.93 -8.02 -9.72
CA ALA A 19 5.80 -7.47 -8.67
C ALA A 19 6.44 -6.12 -9.03
N ASP A 20 6.77 -5.92 -10.32
CA ASP A 20 7.31 -4.64 -10.81
C ASP A 20 6.30 -3.50 -10.67
N HIS A 21 5.01 -3.75 -10.92
CA HIS A 21 3.98 -2.73 -10.74
C HIS A 21 3.88 -2.33 -9.28
N MET A 22 3.87 -3.30 -8.36
CA MET A 22 3.83 -3.03 -6.92
C MET A 22 5.07 -2.24 -6.46
N ALA A 23 6.25 -2.63 -6.92
CA ALA A 23 7.49 -1.94 -6.58
C ALA A 23 7.50 -0.49 -7.08
N ARG A 24 7.10 -0.26 -8.34
CA ARG A 24 7.02 1.10 -8.92
C ARG A 24 5.99 1.96 -8.21
N THR A 25 4.84 1.40 -7.83
CA THR A 25 3.83 2.12 -7.05
C THR A 25 4.37 2.53 -5.68
N LEU A 26 5.06 1.63 -4.97
CA LEU A 26 5.67 1.95 -3.67
C LEU A 26 6.73 3.06 -3.80
N ILE A 27 7.59 2.97 -4.83
CA ILE A 27 8.59 3.99 -5.14
C ILE A 27 7.89 5.35 -5.38
N GLY A 28 6.85 5.38 -6.22
CA GLY A 28 6.09 6.61 -6.49
C GLY A 28 5.46 7.22 -5.23
N ALA A 29 4.93 6.40 -4.33
CA ALA A 29 4.37 6.88 -3.06
C ALA A 29 5.46 7.52 -2.16
N VAL A 30 6.61 6.87 -2.03
CA VAL A 30 7.75 7.41 -1.27
C VAL A 30 8.29 8.70 -1.90
N GLN A 31 8.46 8.72 -3.22
CA GLN A 31 8.92 9.91 -3.94
C GLN A 31 7.93 11.08 -3.80
N GLY A 32 6.61 10.80 -3.89
CA GLY A 32 5.57 11.80 -3.67
C GLY A 32 5.65 12.40 -2.27
N PHE A 33 5.86 11.56 -1.24
CA PHE A 33 6.06 12.04 0.13
C PHE A 33 7.31 12.92 0.27
N ILE A 34 8.44 12.51 -0.31
CA ILE A 34 9.68 13.32 -0.30
C ILE A 34 9.44 14.66 -1.00
N ALA A 35 8.74 14.67 -2.13
CA ALA A 35 8.38 15.90 -2.83
C ALA A 35 7.48 16.80 -1.96
N GLN A 36 6.49 16.24 -1.27
CA GLN A 36 5.65 16.99 -0.33
C GLN A 36 6.47 17.59 0.82
N GLN A 37 7.43 16.84 1.38
CA GLN A 37 8.31 17.36 2.43
C GLN A 37 9.18 18.51 1.92
N ALA A 38 9.73 18.39 0.72
CA ALA A 38 10.54 19.45 0.11
C ALA A 38 9.72 20.72 -0.21
N LEU A 39 8.46 20.55 -0.63
CA LEU A 39 7.58 21.67 -1.04
C LEU A 39 6.86 22.35 0.13
N PHE A 40 6.47 21.58 1.15
CA PHE A 40 5.58 22.05 2.22
C PHE A 40 6.23 22.04 3.63
N GLY A 41 7.49 21.60 3.76
CA GLY A 41 8.20 21.54 5.02
C GLY A 41 8.03 20.21 5.76
N MET A 42 8.24 20.18 7.07
CA MET A 42 8.29 18.96 7.89
C MET A 42 6.94 18.21 7.90
N VAL A 43 6.76 17.32 6.93
CA VAL A 43 5.71 16.30 6.95
C VAL A 43 6.25 15.11 7.74
N ASP A 44 5.54 14.74 8.82
CA ASP A 44 5.89 13.59 9.64
C ASP A 44 5.75 12.29 8.83
N VAL A 45 6.71 11.38 8.98
CA VAL A 45 6.70 10.05 8.34
C VAL A 45 5.45 9.25 8.72
N GLU A 46 4.87 9.54 9.88
CA GLU A 46 3.60 8.95 10.32
C GLU A 46 2.44 9.28 9.37
N VAL A 47 2.50 10.39 8.63
CA VAL A 47 1.49 10.71 7.61
C VAL A 47 1.52 9.69 6.48
N LEU A 48 2.71 9.36 5.96
CA LEU A 48 2.87 8.35 4.92
C LEU A 48 2.43 6.97 5.43
N ARG A 49 2.84 6.60 6.66
CA ARG A 49 2.52 5.32 7.29
C ARG A 49 1.01 5.13 7.48
N ASN A 50 0.35 6.12 8.10
CA ASN A 50 -1.08 6.04 8.38
C ASN A 50 -1.92 6.13 7.11
N GLY A 51 -1.51 6.97 6.15
CA GLY A 51 -2.15 7.07 4.84
C GLY A 51 -2.12 5.75 4.07
N LEU A 52 -0.94 5.13 3.93
CA LEU A 52 -0.80 3.83 3.27
C LEU A 52 -1.63 2.74 3.95
N ARG A 53 -1.61 2.68 5.29
CA ARG A 53 -2.39 1.70 6.05
C ARG A 53 -3.90 1.88 5.84
N GLY A 54 -4.39 3.12 5.87
CA GLY A 54 -5.78 3.44 5.59
C GLY A 54 -6.21 3.00 4.19
N ILE A 55 -5.43 3.34 3.17
CA ILE A 55 -5.72 2.96 1.77
C ILE A 55 -5.74 1.43 1.60
N MET A 56 -4.74 0.72 2.14
CA MET A 56 -4.66 -0.74 2.04
C MET A 56 -5.79 -1.46 2.79
N SER A 57 -6.37 -0.84 3.83
CA SER A 57 -7.48 -1.42 4.58
C SER A 57 -8.81 -1.46 3.79
N MET A 58 -8.98 -0.62 2.76
CA MET A 58 -10.25 -0.50 2.03
C MET A 58 -10.74 -1.83 1.44
N GLY A 59 -9.83 -2.69 0.96
CA GLY A 59 -10.19 -4.02 0.44
C GLY A 59 -10.71 -4.97 1.52
N ALA A 60 -10.10 -4.95 2.70
CA ALA A 60 -10.55 -5.76 3.85
C ALA A 60 -11.89 -5.25 4.38
N THR A 61 -12.07 -3.93 4.48
CA THR A 61 -13.33 -3.32 4.91
C THR A 61 -14.48 -3.63 3.95
N ALA A 62 -14.25 -3.55 2.63
CA ALA A 62 -15.26 -3.89 1.63
C ALA A 62 -15.67 -5.38 1.68
N SER A 63 -14.71 -6.28 1.93
CA SER A 63 -14.98 -7.71 2.12
C SER A 63 -15.81 -7.97 3.38
N ALA A 64 -15.47 -7.35 4.51
CA ALA A 64 -16.19 -7.51 5.77
C ALA A 64 -17.64 -7.01 5.68
N ALA A 65 -17.85 -5.84 5.07
CA ALA A 65 -19.20 -5.27 4.87
C ALA A 65 -20.09 -6.17 4.00
N SER A 66 -19.50 -6.85 3.01
CA SER A 66 -20.24 -7.80 2.16
C SER A 66 -20.66 -9.06 2.92
N ALA A 67 -19.82 -9.56 3.83
CA ALA A 67 -20.12 -10.73 4.68
C ALA A 67 -21.21 -10.43 5.71
N GLU A 68 -21.20 -9.24 6.30
CA GLU A 68 -22.23 -8.80 7.25
C GLU A 68 -23.61 -8.65 6.59
N ARG A 69 -23.67 -8.24 5.32
CA ARG A 69 -24.93 -8.16 4.55
C ARG A 69 -25.50 -9.51 4.14
N ALA A 70 -24.67 -10.55 4.13
CA ALA A 70 -25.07 -11.92 3.76
C ALA A 70 -25.47 -12.77 4.98
N SER A 71 -25.31 -12.23 6.20
CA SER A 71 -25.69 -12.84 7.49
C SER A 71 -27.06 -12.36 7.93
#